data_AF-A0A2E2TK38-F1
#
_entry.id   AF-A0A2E2TK38-F1
#
_cell.length_a   1.000
_cell.length_b   1.000
_cell.length_c   1.000
_cell.angle_alpha   90.00
_cell.angle_beta   90.00
_cell.angle_gamma   90.00
#
_symmetry.space_group_name_H-M   'P 1'
#
loop_
_entity.id
_entity.type
_entity.pdbx_description
1 polymer ?
#
loop_
_entity_poly.entity_id
_entity_poly.type
_entity_poly.pdbx_seq_one_letter_code
_entity_poly.pdbx_strand_id
1 'polypeptide(L)'
;MNKYIRLGCLCAVLITQGIYADSISEENPSHYFDTIKHDPAELSVFLKTMPKGGDLHNHRSGAAYTENLLDYAKNKQYCVDPKTLSVSLNPNCAKVNTLSNYKDNWILKNQLINAWSMRHYNISTDTAHDHFFKIFYKFFTYYYNPSLTDFNRNY
;
A
#
# COMPACT_ATOMS: atom_id res chain seq x y z
N MET A 1 64.41 -48.64 6.53
CA MET A 1 64.27 -48.22 7.95
C MET A 1 64.31 -46.69 8.02
N ASN A 2 63.53 -46.10 8.95
CA ASN A 2 63.27 -44.66 9.22
C ASN A 2 62.38 -43.91 8.21
N LYS A 3 61.04 -43.80 8.38
CA LYS A 3 60.21 -43.09 9.39
C LYS A 3 60.57 -41.62 9.60
N TYR A 4 59.76 -40.70 9.03
CA TYR A 4 59.28 -39.47 9.68
C TYR A 4 57.92 -39.06 9.09
N ILE A 5 56.85 -39.30 9.86
CA ILE A 5 55.52 -38.74 9.64
C ILE A 5 55.54 -37.31 10.19
N ARG A 6 55.35 -36.29 9.34
CA ARG A 6 55.08 -34.92 9.80
C ARG A 6 53.56 -34.72 9.84
N LEU A 7 53.01 -34.80 11.05
CA LEU A 7 51.64 -34.45 11.35
C LEU A 7 51.55 -32.92 11.41
N GLY A 8 51.17 -32.30 10.28
CA GLY A 8 50.94 -30.86 10.20
C GLY A 8 49.57 -30.51 10.76
N CYS A 9 49.53 -29.87 11.92
CA CYS A 9 48.32 -29.31 12.50
C CYS A 9 47.88 -28.10 11.66
N LEU A 10 46.87 -28.28 10.78
CA LEU A 10 46.21 -27.16 10.11
C LEU A 10 45.29 -26.47 11.13
N CYS A 11 45.77 -25.39 11.75
CA CYS A 11 44.88 -24.40 12.36
C CYS A 11 44.20 -23.62 11.24
N ALA A 12 42.96 -24.02 10.90
CA ALA A 12 42.10 -23.22 10.05
C ALA A 12 41.68 -21.95 10.80
N VAL A 13 42.34 -20.83 10.52
CA VAL A 13 41.91 -19.50 10.96
C VAL A 13 40.64 -19.17 10.19
N LEU A 14 39.48 -19.32 10.83
CA LEU A 14 38.20 -18.82 10.34
C LEU A 14 38.25 -17.28 10.41
N ILE A 15 38.59 -16.65 9.28
CA ILE A 15 38.46 -15.20 9.12
C ILE A 15 36.96 -14.90 9.05
N THR A 16 36.38 -14.47 10.16
CA THR A 16 35.05 -13.88 10.17
C THR A 16 35.15 -12.52 9.47
N GLN A 17 34.85 -12.46 8.18
CA GLN A 17 34.67 -11.19 7.50
C GLN A 17 33.38 -10.54 8.02
N GLY A 18 33.53 -9.54 8.88
CA GLY A 18 32.42 -8.66 9.24
C GLY A 18 31.98 -7.89 8.01
N ILE A 19 30.70 -8.02 7.63
CA ILE A 19 30.10 -7.20 6.59
C ILE A 19 29.90 -5.80 7.19
N TYR A 20 30.81 -4.88 6.89
CA TYR A 20 30.59 -3.46 7.15
C TYR A 20 29.79 -2.89 5.98
N ALA A 21 28.75 -2.10 6.26
CA ALA A 21 28.05 -1.34 5.24
C ALA A 21 29.00 -0.27 4.69
N ASP A 22 29.22 -0.30 3.38
CA ASP A 22 30.23 0.52 2.70
C ASP A 22 29.69 1.96 2.50
N SER A 23 30.30 2.94 3.16
CA SER A 23 29.88 4.36 3.13
C SER A 23 29.98 4.99 1.74
N ILE A 24 30.78 4.40 0.85
CA ILE A 24 30.96 4.82 -0.55
C ILE A 24 29.66 4.63 -1.36
N SER A 25 28.79 3.69 -0.95
CA SER A 25 27.54 3.43 -1.66
C SER A 25 26.53 4.58 -1.55
N GLU A 26 26.59 5.41 -0.51
CA GLU A 26 25.64 6.51 -0.26
C GLU A 26 26.14 7.88 -0.75
N GLU A 27 27.45 8.05 -0.94
CA GLU A 27 28.06 9.31 -1.38
C GLU A 27 27.60 9.72 -2.80
N ASN A 28 27.52 8.75 -3.71
CA ASN A 28 27.14 8.98 -5.11
C ASN A 28 25.62 9.34 -5.26
N PRO A 29 24.66 8.59 -4.68
CA PRO A 29 23.25 8.99 -4.67
C PRO A 29 23.00 10.35 -4.01
N SER A 30 23.74 10.68 -2.94
CA SER A 30 23.59 11.97 -2.24
C SER A 30 24.05 13.14 -3.10
N HIS A 31 25.22 13.02 -3.73
CA HIS A 31 25.70 14.04 -4.67
C HIS A 31 24.73 14.20 -5.85
N TYR A 32 24.25 13.10 -6.44
CA TYR A 32 23.29 13.17 -7.54
C TYR A 32 21.98 13.84 -7.10
N PHE A 33 21.44 13.50 -5.93
CA PHE A 33 20.26 14.17 -5.35
C PHE A 33 20.46 15.69 -5.27
N ASP A 34 21.62 16.16 -4.80
CA ASP A 34 21.90 17.60 -4.70
C ASP A 34 21.89 18.32 -6.05
N THR A 35 22.29 17.64 -7.12
CA THR A 35 22.24 18.19 -8.48
C THR A 35 20.81 18.33 -9.02
N ILE A 36 19.90 17.42 -8.64
CA ILE A 36 18.55 17.32 -9.20
C ILE A 36 17.43 17.83 -8.28
N LYS A 37 17.70 18.15 -7.01
CA LYS A 37 16.65 18.47 -6.00
C LYS A 37 15.75 19.66 -6.36
N HIS A 38 16.16 20.51 -7.30
CA HIS A 38 15.38 21.64 -7.81
C HIS A 38 14.71 21.37 -9.17
N ASP A 39 14.93 20.19 -9.77
CA ASP A 39 14.22 19.70 -10.95
C ASP A 39 13.15 18.69 -10.51
N PRO A 40 11.86 19.06 -10.49
CA PRO A 40 10.79 18.18 -10.04
C PRO A 40 10.65 16.90 -10.87
N ALA A 41 10.98 16.94 -12.16
CA ALA A 41 10.86 15.78 -13.04
C ALA A 41 11.95 14.76 -12.72
N GLU A 42 13.20 15.19 -12.66
CA GLU A 42 14.33 14.33 -12.32
C GLU A 42 14.24 13.83 -10.86
N LEU A 43 13.90 14.72 -9.93
CA LEU A 43 13.70 14.36 -8.52
C LEU A 43 12.62 13.28 -8.35
N SER A 44 11.51 13.38 -9.10
CA SER A 44 10.44 12.37 -9.05
C SER A 44 10.93 10.99 -9.50
N VAL A 45 11.71 10.93 -10.58
CA VAL A 45 12.28 9.67 -11.08
C VAL A 45 13.21 9.07 -10.03
N PHE A 46 14.14 9.86 -9.50
CA PHE A 46 15.10 9.44 -8.48
C PHE A 46 14.41 8.88 -7.22
N LEU A 47 13.45 9.60 -6.65
CA LEU A 47 12.75 9.19 -5.42
C LEU A 47 11.85 7.95 -5.63
N LYS A 48 11.31 7.75 -6.84
CA LYS A 48 10.56 6.54 -7.19
C LYS A 48 11.45 5.32 -7.24
N THR A 49 12.67 5.46 -7.76
CA THR A 49 13.65 4.35 -7.85
C THR A 49 14.38 4.07 -6.54
N MET A 50 14.37 5.00 -5.58
CA MET A 50 15.06 4.85 -4.31
C MET A 50 14.47 3.72 -3.44
N PRO A 51 15.30 2.77 -2.93
CA PRO A 51 14.89 1.79 -1.93
C PRO A 51 14.71 2.46 -0.56
N LYS A 52 13.47 2.76 -0.18
CA LYS A 52 13.13 3.54 1.03
C LYS A 52 13.12 2.72 2.34
N GLY A 53 13.51 1.45 2.30
CA GLY A 53 13.33 0.54 3.42
C GLY A 53 11.84 0.17 3.62
N GLY A 54 11.45 -0.07 4.87
CA GLY A 54 10.08 -0.45 5.24
C GLY A 54 9.19 0.74 5.61
N ASP A 55 7.91 0.67 5.27
CA ASP A 55 6.87 1.56 5.80
C ASP A 55 6.33 1.01 7.13
N LEU A 56 6.63 1.69 8.23
CA LEU A 56 6.29 1.26 9.59
C LEU A 56 4.96 1.81 10.09
N HIS A 57 4.33 2.74 9.37
CA HIS A 57 3.07 3.34 9.79
C HIS A 57 2.10 3.38 8.61
N ASN A 58 1.26 2.34 8.55
CA ASN A 58 0.24 2.25 7.53
C ASN A 58 -1.07 1.75 8.12
N HIS A 59 -2.18 2.37 7.72
CA HIS A 59 -3.50 1.84 7.99
C HIS A 59 -3.95 0.97 6.82
N ARG A 60 -4.17 -0.33 7.07
CA ARG A 60 -4.58 -1.30 6.04
C ARG A 60 -5.75 -0.80 5.17
N SER A 61 -6.73 -0.13 5.77
CA SER A 61 -7.89 0.47 5.11
C SER A 61 -7.58 1.61 4.14
N GLY A 62 -6.47 2.31 4.34
CA GLY A 62 -6.00 3.41 3.48
C GLY A 62 -4.81 3.07 2.59
N ALA A 63 -4.32 1.82 2.64
CA ALA A 63 -3.11 1.40 1.93
C ALA A 63 -3.29 1.14 0.43
N ALA A 64 -4.54 1.03 -0.04
CA ALA A 64 -4.87 0.70 -1.42
C ALA A 64 -5.67 1.83 -2.08
N TYR A 65 -5.46 2.01 -3.38
CA TYR A 65 -6.34 2.87 -4.19
C TYR A 65 -7.80 2.41 -4.10
N THR A 66 -8.72 3.37 -4.10
CA THR A 66 -10.15 3.08 -4.07
C THR A 66 -10.58 2.19 -5.22
N GLU A 67 -10.00 2.39 -6.40
CA GLU A 67 -10.22 1.55 -7.58
C GLU A 67 -9.96 0.06 -7.27
N ASN A 68 -8.87 -0.24 -6.56
CA ASN A 68 -8.54 -1.61 -6.15
C ASN A 68 -9.57 -2.14 -5.13
N LEU A 69 -10.03 -1.30 -4.19
CA LEU A 69 -11.07 -1.69 -3.23
C LEU A 69 -12.37 -2.08 -3.94
N LEU A 70 -12.77 -1.32 -4.98
CA LEU A 70 -13.94 -1.64 -5.81
C LEU A 70 -13.75 -2.94 -6.60
N ASP A 71 -12.52 -3.23 -7.05
CA ASP A 71 -12.20 -4.48 -7.73
C ASP A 71 -12.24 -5.70 -6.80
N TYR A 72 -11.77 -5.57 -5.55
CA TYR A 72 -11.82 -6.65 -4.56
C TYR A 72 -13.25 -7.01 -4.15
N ALA A 73 -14.16 -6.03 -4.16
CA ALA A 73 -15.54 -6.21 -3.75
C ALA A 73 -16.44 -6.91 -4.82
N LYS A 74 -15.90 -7.20 -6.02
CA LYS A 74 -16.65 -7.72 -7.19
C LYS A 74 -17.45 -9.01 -6.95
N ASN A 75 -17.02 -9.85 -6.01
CA ASN A 75 -17.63 -11.17 -5.78
C ASN A 75 -18.65 -11.17 -4.62
N LYS A 76 -19.04 -10.01 -4.11
CA LYS A 76 -19.90 -9.87 -2.93
C LYS A 76 -21.12 -9.01 -3.26
N GLN A 77 -22.27 -9.35 -2.67
CA GLN A 77 -23.53 -8.59 -2.82
C GLN A 77 -23.53 -7.34 -1.93
N TYR A 78 -22.63 -6.41 -2.25
CA TYR A 78 -22.57 -5.11 -1.60
C TYR A 78 -23.59 -4.15 -2.19
N CYS A 79 -24.27 -3.42 -1.30
CA CYS A 79 -25.22 -2.37 -1.63
C CYS A 79 -24.63 -1.02 -1.26
N VAL A 80 -24.71 -0.08 -2.19
CA VAL A 80 -24.33 1.33 -2.02
C VAL A 80 -25.57 2.12 -1.60
N ASP A 81 -25.45 2.88 -0.52
CA ASP A 81 -26.43 3.92 -0.20
C ASP A 81 -26.20 5.13 -1.11
N PRO A 82 -27.16 5.51 -1.98
CA PRO A 82 -26.97 6.61 -2.92
C PRO A 82 -26.83 7.99 -2.25
N LYS A 83 -27.29 8.15 -1.00
CA LYS A 83 -27.18 9.41 -0.26
C LYS A 83 -25.84 9.54 0.44
N THR A 84 -25.41 8.48 1.11
CA THR A 84 -24.19 8.52 1.94
C THR A 84 -22.96 7.99 1.20
N LEU A 85 -23.14 7.31 0.08
CA LEU A 85 -22.11 6.56 -0.64
C LEU A 85 -21.36 5.58 0.26
N SER A 86 -22.04 5.06 1.29
CA SER A 86 -21.54 3.97 2.12
C SER A 86 -21.94 2.62 1.53
N VAL A 87 -21.19 1.58 1.87
CA VAL A 87 -21.43 0.21 1.42
C VAL A 87 -21.77 -0.69 2.59
N SER A 88 -22.77 -1.55 2.41
CA SER A 88 -23.20 -2.58 3.35
C SER A 88 -23.49 -3.89 2.63
N LEU A 89 -23.43 -5.02 3.36
CA LEU A 89 -23.90 -6.29 2.84
C LEU A 89 -25.43 -6.33 2.95
N ASN A 90 -26.12 -6.41 1.82
CA ASN A 90 -27.57 -6.52 1.79
C ASN A 90 -28.02 -7.40 0.60
N PRO A 91 -28.46 -8.64 0.87
CA PRO A 91 -28.94 -9.55 -0.17
C PRO A 91 -30.16 -9.03 -0.94
N ASN A 92 -30.96 -8.15 -0.32
CA ASN A 92 -32.17 -7.56 -0.90
C ASN A 92 -31.90 -6.21 -1.57
N CYS A 93 -30.64 -5.91 -1.90
CA CYS A 93 -30.27 -4.66 -2.56
C CYS A 93 -30.95 -4.53 -3.93
N ALA A 94 -31.56 -3.38 -4.18
CA ALA A 94 -32.04 -3.05 -5.52
C ALA A 94 -30.86 -3.08 -6.52
N LYS A 95 -31.06 -3.68 -7.70
CA LYS A 95 -29.99 -3.84 -8.71
C LYS A 95 -29.24 -2.54 -9.01
N VAL A 96 -29.96 -1.42 -9.07
CA VAL A 96 -29.41 -0.07 -9.30
C VAL A 96 -28.44 0.40 -8.21
N ASN A 97 -28.60 -0.10 -6.98
CA ASN A 97 -27.76 0.25 -5.84
C ASN A 97 -26.64 -0.77 -5.58
N THR A 98 -26.51 -1.80 -6.42
CA THR A 98 -25.42 -2.76 -6.25
C THR A 98 -24.07 -2.10 -6.54
N LEU A 99 -23.04 -2.52 -5.80
CA LEU A 99 -21.69 -2.01 -6.04
C LEU A 99 -21.19 -2.30 -7.46
N SER A 100 -21.61 -3.43 -8.06
CA SER A 100 -21.31 -3.73 -9.47
C SER A 100 -21.87 -2.66 -10.40
N ASN A 101 -23.14 -2.28 -10.24
CA ASN A 101 -23.74 -1.22 -11.06
C ASN A 101 -23.02 0.11 -10.93
N TYR A 102 -22.60 0.47 -9.71
CA TYR A 102 -21.79 1.67 -9.48
C TYR A 102 -20.43 1.59 -10.15
N LYS A 103 -19.77 0.44 -10.11
CA LYS A 103 -18.46 0.22 -10.71
C LYS A 103 -18.51 0.30 -12.25
N ASP A 104 -19.53 -0.27 -12.86
CA ASP A 104 -19.65 -0.38 -14.31
C ASP A 104 -20.13 0.94 -14.96
N ASN A 105 -20.73 1.84 -14.17
CA ASN A 105 -21.09 3.18 -14.60
C ASN A 105 -19.99 4.20 -14.22
N TRP A 106 -19.37 4.83 -15.22
CA TRP A 106 -18.25 5.75 -15.00
C TRP A 106 -18.58 6.94 -14.08
N ILE A 107 -19.81 7.45 -14.12
CA ILE A 107 -20.24 8.60 -13.29
C ILE A 107 -20.32 8.14 -11.83
N LEU A 108 -21.03 7.04 -11.58
CA LEU A 108 -21.23 6.48 -10.25
C LEU A 108 -19.90 6.00 -9.63
N LYS A 109 -19.03 5.39 -10.44
CA LYS A 109 -17.68 5.00 -10.02
C LYS A 109 -16.87 6.20 -9.58
N ASN A 110 -16.89 7.30 -10.33
CA ASN A 110 -16.16 8.51 -9.96
C ASN A 110 -16.74 9.18 -8.71
N GLN A 111 -18.06 9.13 -8.51
CA GLN A 111 -18.67 9.58 -7.26
C GLN A 111 -18.17 8.78 -6.06
N LEU A 112 -18.12 7.45 -6.16
CA LEU A 112 -17.55 6.61 -5.11
C LEU A 112 -16.08 6.93 -4.84
N ILE A 113 -15.25 7.03 -5.89
CA ILE A 113 -13.82 7.29 -5.69
C ILE A 113 -13.59 8.67 -5.05
N ASN A 114 -14.28 9.71 -5.49
CA ASN A 114 -14.15 11.04 -4.86
C ASN A 114 -14.68 11.04 -3.42
N ALA A 115 -15.72 10.25 -3.14
CA ALA A 115 -16.25 10.12 -1.78
C ALA A 115 -15.39 9.26 -0.85
N TRP A 116 -14.50 8.42 -1.39
CA TRP A 116 -13.66 7.45 -0.65
C TRP A 116 -12.16 7.77 -0.76
N SER A 117 -11.80 8.98 -1.21
CA SER A 117 -10.41 9.44 -1.31
C SER A 117 -10.33 10.96 -1.15
N MET A 118 -9.12 11.51 -1.07
CA MET A 118 -8.91 12.95 -1.12
C MET A 118 -8.97 13.51 -2.56
N ARG A 119 -9.20 12.66 -3.57
CA ARG A 119 -9.25 13.07 -4.97
C ARG A 119 -10.44 14.01 -5.18
N HIS A 120 -10.16 15.19 -5.75
CA HIS A 120 -11.16 16.24 -5.96
C HIS A 120 -11.90 16.66 -4.68
N TYR A 121 -11.26 16.54 -3.51
CA TYR A 121 -11.78 17.11 -2.27
C TYR A 121 -12.09 18.61 -2.45
N ASN A 122 -13.24 19.04 -1.95
CA ASN A 122 -13.70 20.42 -2.00
C ASN A 122 -13.84 20.99 -0.59
N ILE A 123 -13.09 22.07 -0.32
CA ILE A 123 -13.07 22.73 0.99
C ILE A 123 -14.39 23.42 1.33
N SER A 124 -15.27 23.69 0.37
CA SER A 124 -16.57 24.29 0.63
C SER A 124 -17.60 23.34 1.24
N THR A 125 -17.34 22.02 1.22
CA THR A 125 -18.33 21.00 1.64
C THR A 125 -18.05 20.38 3.01
N ASP A 126 -16.77 20.27 3.39
CA ASP A 126 -16.34 19.65 4.65
C ASP A 126 -14.89 20.05 4.95
N THR A 127 -14.39 19.82 6.15
CA THR A 127 -12.95 19.98 6.43
C THR A 127 -12.17 18.80 5.84
N ALA A 128 -10.89 18.99 5.53
CA ALA A 128 -10.06 17.91 4.98
C ALA A 128 -9.90 16.77 5.99
N HIS A 129 -9.81 17.12 7.28
CA HIS A 129 -9.80 16.18 8.39
C HIS A 129 -11.07 15.33 8.39
N ASP A 130 -12.24 15.96 8.38
CA ASP A 130 -13.51 15.24 8.51
C ASP A 130 -13.82 14.42 7.26
N HIS A 131 -13.51 14.93 6.06
CA HIS A 131 -13.59 14.16 4.82
C HIS A 131 -12.68 12.91 4.89
N PHE A 132 -11.45 13.06 5.36
CA PHE A 132 -10.50 11.96 5.54
C PHE A 132 -10.95 10.93 6.60
N PHE A 133 -11.60 11.34 7.69
CA PHE A 133 -12.03 10.36 8.71
C PHE A 133 -13.38 9.73 8.38
N LYS A 134 -14.24 10.42 7.63
CA LYS A 134 -15.56 9.90 7.22
C LYS A 134 -15.46 8.69 6.30
N ILE A 135 -14.41 8.60 5.48
CA ILE A 135 -14.24 7.50 4.53
C ILE A 135 -14.14 6.14 5.23
N PHE A 136 -13.53 6.07 6.42
CA PHE A 136 -13.42 4.81 7.15
C PHE A 136 -14.78 4.19 7.41
N TYR A 137 -15.79 5.00 7.77
CA TYR A 137 -17.16 4.52 7.98
C TYR A 137 -17.90 4.13 6.69
N LYS A 138 -17.53 4.68 5.53
CA LYS A 138 -18.21 4.40 4.26
C LYS A 138 -17.95 2.99 3.75
N PHE A 139 -16.75 2.47 3.95
CA PHE A 139 -16.38 1.12 3.52
C PHE A 139 -16.00 0.21 4.70
N PHE A 140 -16.20 0.63 5.96
CA PHE A 140 -15.87 -0.18 7.14
C PHE A 140 -16.56 -1.55 7.15
N THR A 141 -17.77 -1.63 6.61
CA THR A 141 -18.54 -2.89 6.49
C THR A 141 -17.84 -3.94 5.61
N TYR A 142 -16.81 -3.54 4.85
CA TYR A 142 -15.86 -4.43 4.20
C TYR A 142 -14.84 -5.03 5.18
N TYR A 143 -14.47 -4.33 6.26
CA TYR A 143 -13.44 -4.77 7.22
C TYR A 143 -13.99 -5.60 8.38
N TYR A 144 -15.25 -5.40 8.79
CA TYR A 144 -15.87 -6.05 9.95
C TYR A 144 -16.90 -7.14 9.58
N ASN A 145 -16.58 -7.97 8.58
CA ASN A 145 -17.31 -9.23 8.38
C ASN A 145 -16.50 -10.38 9.03
N PRO A 146 -17.04 -11.11 10.02
CA PRO A 146 -16.34 -12.26 10.63
C PRO A 146 -15.99 -13.38 9.62
N SER A 147 -16.58 -13.37 8.42
CA SER A 147 -16.19 -14.26 7.32
C SER A 147 -14.97 -13.79 6.50
N LEU A 148 -14.32 -12.67 6.86
CA LEU A 148 -13.12 -12.13 6.20
C LEU A 148 -11.82 -12.37 7.00
N THR A 149 -11.84 -13.33 7.92
CA THR A 149 -10.62 -13.98 8.44
C THR A 149 -9.77 -14.60 7.32
N ASP A 150 -10.28 -14.69 6.09
CA ASP A 150 -9.56 -15.17 4.91
C ASP A 150 -8.58 -14.19 4.26
N PHE A 151 -8.46 -12.93 4.73
CA PHE A 151 -7.37 -12.07 4.26
C PHE A 151 -5.99 -12.48 4.82
N ASN A 152 -5.95 -13.45 5.73
CA ASN A 152 -4.73 -14.04 6.29
C ASN A 152 -4.26 -15.30 5.56
N ARG A 153 -4.80 -15.64 4.38
CA ARG A 153 -4.50 -16.93 3.74
C ARG A 153 -3.67 -16.91 2.47
N ASN A 154 -3.13 -15.76 2.02
CA ASN A 154 -2.27 -15.71 0.82
C ASN A 154 -1.18 -14.62 0.90
N TYR A 155 -0.41 -14.62 1.98
CA TYR A 155 0.97 -14.14 1.98
C TYR A 155 1.84 -15.18 2.70
#